data_AF-A0A3D8T5G4-F1
#
_entry.id   AF-A0A3D8T5G4-F1
#
_cell.length_a   1.000
_cell.length_b   1.000
_cell.length_c   1.000
_cell.angle_alpha   90.00
_cell.angle_beta   90.00
_cell.angle_gamma   90.00
#
_symmetry.space_group_name_H-M   'P 1'
#
loop_
_entity.id
_entity.type
_entity.pdbx_description
1 polymer ?
#
loop_
_entity_poly.entity_id
_entity_poly.type
_entity_poly.pdbx_seq_one_letter_code
_entity_poly.pdbx_strand_id
1 'polypeptide(L)'
;MDFENIKHLQAAAQRIREGYLKIVHSTSISDLQLPSLRDDPVRGQLWVSKFTTPKPTQDTSRELLLELIDELNKNNVPYDRADSDFLKFEWIGYRHDAKKDTPEPAELSESEKFRRLEGETRSPLTILYIYGGTFALNTPSCYRRTTSFLAKATGAKVLMVHQRLAPQNPFPAALLDVFQAYLTLLAPPPHSHHAAISPSSIVLAGDSSGSCLAFGLLQILLRLKRKGKSINFHGTTIQPTVPAGIAVLSPITDLATSFPSFISNARTDIFQQPHEILPYLQPGYPTCPQWPTKPPRANLYCEPGMLAHPLASPAGSDDWTGCCPIWMGSGQEQSIDPALFIAQVAHAQGVSVTVQEYEGMPHTFFFTFRDAPQTKMVLSEWALAILRFSQGVKPVSSVSFIRAKGLVPEHRAVENLVPLTVPQVQDMMWVKSQRHKIPAHFREGRSNL
;
A
#
# COMPACT_ATOMS: atom_id res chain seq x y z
N MET A 1 23.15 -17.94 -3.56
CA MET A 1 21.97 -18.55 -4.21
C MET A 1 22.00 -18.14 -5.66
N ASP A 2 21.75 -19.07 -6.58
CA ASP A 2 21.62 -18.73 -8.00
C ASP A 2 20.18 -18.26 -8.26
N PHE A 3 20.05 -16.99 -8.68
CA PHE A 3 18.78 -16.32 -8.92
C PHE A 3 18.20 -16.59 -10.31
N GLU A 4 18.94 -17.26 -11.20
CA GLU A 4 18.43 -17.68 -12.52
C GLU A 4 17.73 -19.05 -12.46
N ASN A 5 17.89 -19.77 -11.35
CA ASN A 5 17.33 -21.09 -11.15
C ASN A 5 16.04 -21.05 -10.32
N ILE A 6 14.92 -21.36 -10.96
CA ILE A 6 13.58 -21.38 -10.35
C ILE A 6 13.49 -22.29 -9.11
N LYS A 7 14.19 -23.44 -9.10
CA LYS A 7 14.16 -24.35 -7.95
C LYS A 7 14.84 -23.74 -6.73
N HIS A 8 15.89 -22.95 -6.94
CA HIS A 8 16.57 -22.25 -5.85
C HIS A 8 15.70 -21.12 -5.28
N LEU A 9 15.01 -20.36 -6.15
CA LEU A 9 14.07 -19.32 -5.74
C LEU A 9 12.92 -19.90 -4.91
N GLN A 10 12.29 -20.98 -5.39
CA GLN A 10 11.21 -21.69 -4.68
C GLN A 10 11.68 -22.21 -3.31
N ALA A 11 12.85 -22.86 -3.27
CA ALA A 11 13.41 -23.34 -2.01
C ALA A 11 13.70 -22.20 -1.02
N ALA A 12 14.09 -21.01 -1.51
CA ALA A 12 14.30 -19.85 -0.66
C ALA A 12 12.99 -19.23 -0.16
N ALA A 13 11.99 -19.09 -1.03
CA ALA A 13 10.65 -18.64 -0.65
C ALA A 13 10.06 -19.54 0.44
N GLN A 14 10.20 -20.87 0.29
CA GLN A 14 9.77 -21.84 1.30
C GLN A 14 10.49 -21.64 2.64
N ARG A 15 11.82 -21.49 2.66
CA ARG A 15 12.56 -21.23 3.92
C ARG A 15 12.13 -19.93 4.59
N ILE A 16 11.86 -18.88 3.80
CA ILE A 16 11.36 -17.60 4.33
C ILE A 16 9.96 -17.80 4.93
N ARG A 17 9.07 -18.51 4.22
CA ARG A 17 7.74 -18.86 4.73
C ARG A 17 7.82 -19.61 6.05
N GLU A 18 8.64 -20.64 6.15
CA GLU A 18 8.79 -21.44 7.38
C GLU A 18 9.25 -20.58 8.57
N GLY A 19 10.22 -19.67 8.34
CA GLY A 19 10.65 -18.72 9.36
C GLY A 19 9.56 -17.72 9.75
N TYR A 20 8.85 -17.17 8.76
CA TYR A 20 7.72 -16.26 8.97
C TYR A 20 6.61 -16.93 9.79
N LEU A 21 6.17 -18.13 9.39
CA LEU A 21 5.12 -18.90 10.07
C LEU A 21 5.51 -19.21 11.52
N LYS A 22 6.76 -19.59 11.79
CA LYS A 22 7.22 -19.82 13.16
C LYS A 22 7.02 -18.60 14.05
N ILE A 23 7.32 -17.41 13.53
CA ILE A 23 7.15 -16.14 14.27
C ILE A 23 5.66 -15.82 14.44
N VAL A 24 4.88 -15.78 13.35
CA VAL A 24 3.47 -15.33 13.43
C VAL A 24 2.55 -16.31 14.16
N HIS A 25 2.93 -17.57 14.35
CA HIS A 25 2.16 -18.52 15.17
C HIS A 25 2.44 -18.40 16.68
N SER A 26 3.57 -17.81 17.08
CA SER A 26 4.05 -17.85 18.46
C SER A 26 4.20 -16.47 19.11
N THR A 27 4.01 -15.39 18.36
CA THR A 27 4.18 -14.01 18.82
C THR A 27 2.83 -13.29 18.82
N SER A 28 2.50 -12.61 19.92
CA SER A 28 1.24 -11.85 20.02
C SER A 28 1.21 -10.67 19.04
N ILE A 29 0.03 -10.12 18.74
CA ILE A 29 -0.09 -8.97 17.81
C ILE A 29 0.69 -7.76 18.33
N SER A 30 0.60 -7.44 19.63
CA SER A 30 1.38 -6.36 20.24
C SER A 30 2.89 -6.56 20.09
N ASP A 31 3.37 -7.80 20.28
CA ASP A 31 4.79 -8.12 20.21
C ASP A 31 5.31 -8.14 18.76
N LEU A 32 4.46 -8.47 17.78
CA LEU A 32 4.76 -8.29 16.35
C LEU A 32 4.84 -6.80 15.99
N GLN A 33 3.94 -5.98 16.54
CA GLN A 33 3.93 -4.54 16.29
C GLN A 33 5.15 -3.85 16.87
N LEU A 34 5.50 -4.12 18.13
CA LEU A 34 6.52 -3.39 18.90
C LEU A 34 7.84 -3.13 18.14
N PRO A 35 8.53 -4.12 17.53
CA PRO A 35 9.76 -3.87 16.79
C PRO A 35 9.52 -3.07 15.49
N SER A 36 8.35 -3.19 14.86
CA SER A 36 8.01 -2.49 13.62
C SER A 36 7.56 -1.03 13.84
N LEU A 37 7.15 -0.69 15.07
CA LEU A 37 6.72 0.66 15.45
C LEU A 37 7.85 1.54 15.99
N ARG A 38 9.08 1.03 15.98
CA ARG A 38 10.25 1.78 16.44
C ARG A 38 10.59 2.91 15.47
N ASP A 39 10.88 4.07 16.04
CA ASP A 39 11.49 5.18 15.29
C ASP A 39 13.01 5.07 15.38
N ASP A 40 13.60 4.39 14.40
CA ASP A 40 15.05 4.23 14.31
C ASP A 40 15.76 5.58 14.07
N PRO A 41 17.02 5.76 14.54
CA PRO A 41 17.78 6.97 14.25
C PRO A 41 18.01 7.19 12.75
N VAL A 42 17.93 8.44 12.31
CA VAL A 42 18.24 8.85 10.94
C VAL A 42 19.75 8.85 10.73
N ARG A 43 20.24 8.14 9.71
CA ARG A 43 21.67 8.03 9.40
C ARG A 43 21.92 7.99 7.89
N GLY A 44 23.10 8.47 7.50
CA GLY A 44 23.65 8.38 6.16
C GLY A 44 23.15 9.47 5.22
N GLN A 45 22.92 9.08 3.97
CA GLN A 45 22.57 9.96 2.85
C GLN A 45 21.07 10.26 2.82
N LEU A 46 20.56 10.70 3.96
CA LEU A 46 19.15 10.91 4.17
C LEU A 46 18.90 12.22 4.92
N TRP A 47 18.01 13.03 4.37
CA TRP A 47 17.31 14.06 5.13
C TRP A 47 15.97 13.50 5.57
N VAL A 48 15.60 13.70 6.83
CA VAL A 48 14.26 13.43 7.35
C VAL A 48 13.75 14.68 8.05
N SER A 49 12.61 15.20 7.60
CA SER A 49 11.89 16.27 8.29
C SER A 49 10.52 15.77 8.72
N LYS A 50 10.28 15.77 10.02
CA LYS A 50 9.05 15.29 10.65
C LYS A 50 8.14 16.45 10.96
N PHE A 51 6.86 16.32 10.63
CA PHE A 51 5.87 17.32 11.00
C PHE A 51 4.53 16.69 11.33
N THR A 52 3.69 17.45 12.03
CA THR A 52 2.34 17.03 12.40
C THR A 52 1.36 18.10 11.92
N THR A 53 0.32 17.68 11.21
CA THR A 53 -0.80 18.57 10.89
C THR A 53 -1.88 18.44 11.94
N PRO A 54 -2.62 19.51 12.26
CA PRO A 54 -3.79 19.39 13.12
C PRO A 54 -4.87 18.52 12.45
N LYS A 55 -5.83 18.05 13.24
CA LYS A 55 -7.07 17.46 12.71
C LYS A 55 -7.70 18.42 11.69
N PRO A 56 -8.20 17.93 10.54
CA PRO A 56 -8.93 18.73 9.56
C PRO A 56 -10.06 19.57 10.18
N THR A 57 -10.09 20.86 9.84
CA THR A 57 -11.12 21.83 10.26
C THR A 57 -11.86 22.34 9.04
N GLN A 58 -13.16 22.69 9.17
CA GLN A 58 -14.00 23.05 8.02
C GLN A 58 -13.82 22.03 6.87
N ASP A 59 -13.98 20.76 7.22
CA ASP A 59 -13.60 19.60 6.43
C ASP A 59 -14.82 18.76 6.03
N THR A 60 -14.75 18.16 4.85
CA THR A 60 -15.76 17.22 4.30
C THR A 60 -15.14 15.88 3.91
N SER A 61 -13.81 15.74 3.96
CA SER A 61 -13.11 14.55 3.47
C SER A 61 -13.56 13.26 4.15
N ARG A 62 -13.80 13.29 5.47
CA ARG A 62 -14.33 12.14 6.22
C ARG A 62 -15.71 11.72 5.73
N GLU A 63 -16.68 12.64 5.74
CA GLU A 63 -18.06 12.31 5.38
C GLU A 63 -18.14 11.83 3.94
N LEU A 64 -17.41 12.46 3.02
CA LEU A 64 -17.34 12.01 1.62
C LEU A 64 -16.80 10.58 1.49
N LEU A 65 -15.79 10.20 2.27
CA LEU A 65 -15.31 8.81 2.29
C LEU A 65 -16.37 7.86 2.83
N LEU A 66 -17.01 8.19 3.96
CA LEU A 66 -18.03 7.34 4.57
C LEU A 66 -19.27 7.18 3.66
N GLU A 67 -19.70 8.25 3.00
CA GLU A 67 -20.77 8.22 1.99
C GLU A 67 -20.42 7.25 0.84
N LEU A 68 -19.18 7.28 0.34
CA LEU A 68 -18.74 6.35 -0.70
C LEU A 68 -18.66 4.90 -0.22
N ILE A 69 -18.27 4.68 1.04
CA ILE A 69 -18.28 3.33 1.62
C ILE A 69 -19.73 2.84 1.73
N ASP A 70 -20.63 3.64 2.26
CA ASP A 70 -22.04 3.25 2.42
C ASP A 70 -22.70 2.96 1.06
N GLU A 71 -22.44 3.77 0.03
CA GLU A 71 -22.94 3.56 -1.33
C GLU A 71 -22.45 2.23 -1.94
N LEU A 72 -21.22 1.83 -1.66
CA LEU A 72 -20.60 0.62 -2.22
C LEU A 72 -20.83 -0.62 -1.35
N ASN A 73 -21.37 -0.45 -0.14
CA ASN A 73 -21.67 -1.51 0.80
C ASN A 73 -23.01 -2.21 0.49
N LYS A 74 -23.06 -2.91 -0.65
CA LYS A 74 -24.26 -3.61 -1.16
C LYS A 74 -24.89 -4.59 -0.17
N ASN A 75 -24.11 -5.10 0.78
CA ASN A 75 -24.52 -6.12 1.75
C ASN A 75 -24.81 -5.54 3.15
N ASN A 76 -24.81 -4.22 3.32
CA ASN A 76 -25.06 -3.54 4.60
C ASN A 76 -24.19 -4.08 5.75
N VAL A 77 -22.92 -4.40 5.45
CA VAL A 77 -21.99 -4.92 6.44
C VAL A 77 -21.65 -3.80 7.44
N PRO A 78 -21.82 -3.99 8.75
CA PRO A 78 -21.41 -2.99 9.72
C PRO A 78 -19.89 -2.80 9.68
N TYR A 79 -19.44 -1.56 9.90
CA TYR A 79 -18.02 -1.23 9.94
C TYR A 79 -17.79 -0.01 10.83
N ASP A 80 -16.55 0.16 11.31
CA ASP A 80 -16.15 1.30 12.12
C ASP A 80 -16.16 2.61 11.32
N ARG A 81 -16.77 3.65 11.86
CA ARG A 81 -16.80 4.99 11.22
C ARG A 81 -15.73 5.88 11.83
N ALA A 82 -14.47 5.62 11.47
CA ALA A 82 -13.31 6.32 12.03
C ALA A 82 -13.41 7.86 11.89
N ASP A 83 -13.05 8.60 12.94
CA ASP A 83 -12.93 10.05 12.90
C ASP A 83 -11.63 10.51 12.19
N SER A 84 -11.64 11.73 11.64
CA SER A 84 -10.40 12.43 11.27
C SER A 84 -9.59 12.74 12.53
N ASP A 85 -8.27 12.67 12.41
CA ASP A 85 -7.33 12.96 13.49
C ASP A 85 -6.17 13.85 12.99
N PHE A 86 -5.29 14.28 13.89
CA PHE A 86 -4.00 14.85 13.50
C PHE A 86 -3.18 13.80 12.73
N LEU A 87 -2.40 14.24 11.74
CA LEU A 87 -1.55 13.35 10.95
C LEU A 87 -0.09 13.66 11.21
N LYS A 88 0.72 12.61 11.37
CA LYS A 88 2.17 12.70 11.47
C LYS A 88 2.79 12.30 10.14
N PHE A 89 3.86 12.98 9.75
CA PHE A 89 4.50 12.80 8.46
C PHE A 89 6.01 12.77 8.58
N GLU A 90 6.65 12.13 7.60
CA GLU A 90 8.07 12.30 7.30
C GLU A 90 8.26 12.75 5.84
N TRP A 91 8.87 13.91 5.65
CA TRP A 91 9.52 14.28 4.41
C TRP A 91 10.89 13.64 4.33
N ILE A 92 11.17 13.00 3.21
CA ILE A 92 12.42 12.31 2.93
C ILE A 92 13.05 12.89 1.68
N GLY A 93 14.35 13.15 1.74
CA GLY A 93 15.15 13.50 0.57
C GLY A 93 16.54 12.92 0.66
N TYR A 94 17.25 12.94 -0.47
CA TYR A 94 18.62 12.43 -0.54
C TYR A 94 19.61 13.51 -0.08
N ARG A 95 20.51 13.16 0.84
CA ARG A 95 21.58 14.04 1.33
C ARG A 95 22.88 13.70 0.62
N HIS A 96 23.23 14.47 -0.40
CA HIS A 96 24.31 14.17 -1.35
C HIS A 96 25.69 14.11 -0.68
N ASP A 97 25.99 15.05 0.20
CA ASP A 97 27.34 15.23 0.76
C ASP A 97 27.60 14.38 2.02
N ALA A 98 26.60 13.63 2.50
CA ALA A 98 26.76 12.77 3.67
C ALA A 98 27.47 11.46 3.32
N LYS A 99 28.37 11.01 4.19
CA LYS A 99 28.92 9.66 4.14
C LYS A 99 27.90 8.66 4.70
N LYS A 100 28.07 7.39 4.35
CA LYS A 100 27.31 6.29 4.97
C LYS A 100 27.37 6.40 6.50
N ASP A 101 26.24 6.13 7.17
CA ASP A 101 26.08 6.12 8.63
C ASP A 101 26.31 7.47 9.35
N THR A 102 26.57 8.56 8.61
CA THR A 102 26.68 9.91 9.18
C THR A 102 25.38 10.27 9.91
N PRO A 103 25.40 10.66 11.19
CA PRO A 103 24.19 11.05 11.88
C PRO A 103 23.55 12.28 11.23
N GLU A 104 22.24 12.39 11.34
CA GLU A 104 21.56 13.63 11.02
C GLU A 104 22.04 14.76 11.96
N PRO A 105 22.21 16.01 11.48
CA PRO A 105 22.58 17.12 12.34
C PRO A 105 21.52 17.36 13.42
N ALA A 106 21.85 17.07 14.68
CA ALA A 106 20.91 17.09 15.81
C ALA A 106 20.42 18.50 16.16
N GLU A 107 21.19 19.54 15.83
CA GLU A 107 20.91 20.94 16.17
C GLU A 107 19.86 21.61 15.25
N LEU A 108 19.47 20.96 14.15
CA LEU A 108 18.55 21.56 13.17
C LEU A 108 17.09 21.32 13.57
N SER A 109 16.27 22.37 13.49
CA SER A 109 14.81 22.24 13.60
C SER A 109 14.23 21.49 12.39
N GLU A 110 13.04 20.91 12.53
CA GLU A 110 12.40 20.16 11.43
C GLU A 110 12.14 21.03 10.19
N SER A 111 11.82 22.32 10.37
CA SER A 111 11.68 23.28 9.27
C SER A 111 13.02 23.58 8.57
N GLU A 112 14.12 23.64 9.32
CA GLU A 112 15.47 23.81 8.77
C GLU A 112 15.90 22.57 8.00
N LYS A 113 15.65 21.37 8.55
CA LYS A 113 15.86 20.10 7.83
C LYS A 113 15.07 20.04 6.53
N PHE A 114 13.79 20.45 6.55
CA PHE A 114 12.97 20.51 5.33
C PHE A 114 13.56 21.47 4.30
N ARG A 115 14.02 22.66 4.71
CA ARG A 115 14.61 23.63 3.77
C ARG A 115 15.88 23.09 3.12
N ARG A 116 16.72 22.38 3.86
CA ARG A 116 17.93 21.74 3.31
C ARG A 116 17.59 20.59 2.37
N LEU A 117 16.61 19.76 2.77
CA LEU A 117 16.05 18.71 1.93
C LEU A 117 15.54 19.27 0.60
N GLU A 118 14.76 20.35 0.64
CA GLU A 118 14.22 21.00 -0.55
C GLU A 118 15.33 21.65 -1.40
N GLY A 119 16.33 22.26 -0.76
CA GLY A 119 17.50 22.83 -1.44
C GLY A 119 18.37 21.79 -2.17
N GLU A 120 18.35 20.53 -1.75
CA GLU A 120 19.02 19.41 -2.43
C GLU A 120 18.11 18.63 -3.41
N THR A 121 16.81 18.92 -3.42
CA THR A 121 15.85 18.29 -4.34
C THR A 121 16.08 18.82 -5.76
N ARG A 122 16.13 17.90 -6.75
CA ARG A 122 16.50 18.21 -8.16
C ARG A 122 15.32 18.11 -9.13
N SER A 123 14.13 17.81 -8.62
CA SER A 123 12.91 17.58 -9.41
C SER A 123 11.71 18.23 -8.70
N PRO A 124 10.76 18.84 -9.44
CA PRO A 124 9.50 19.33 -8.85
C PRO A 124 8.55 18.19 -8.44
N LEU A 125 8.88 16.95 -8.79
CA LEU A 125 8.13 15.75 -8.40
C LEU A 125 8.10 15.59 -6.87
N THR A 126 6.92 15.24 -6.38
CA THR A 126 6.70 14.71 -5.03
C THR A 126 6.16 13.28 -5.11
N ILE A 127 6.80 12.37 -4.40
CA ILE A 127 6.31 10.99 -4.27
C ILE A 127 5.52 10.89 -2.97
N LEU A 128 4.23 10.54 -3.04
CA LEU A 128 3.48 10.11 -1.86
C LEU A 128 3.68 8.61 -1.70
N TYR A 129 4.53 8.21 -0.76
CA TYR A 129 4.83 6.81 -0.50
C TYR A 129 3.91 6.26 0.60
N ILE A 130 3.19 5.20 0.28
CA ILE A 130 2.26 4.53 1.19
C ILE A 130 2.82 3.14 1.48
N TYR A 131 3.24 2.93 2.72
CA TYR A 131 4.00 1.74 3.09
C TYR A 131 3.13 0.51 3.39
N GLY A 132 3.69 -0.66 3.10
CA GLY A 132 3.12 -1.96 3.43
C GLY A 132 3.30 -2.37 4.89
N GLY A 133 2.75 -3.53 5.26
CA GLY A 133 2.79 -4.06 6.62
C GLY A 133 1.48 -4.71 7.05
N THR A 134 0.73 -5.27 6.10
CA THR A 134 -0.58 -5.90 6.31
C THR A 134 -1.53 -5.05 7.15
N PHE A 135 -1.48 -3.73 6.97
CA PHE A 135 -2.23 -2.70 7.71
C PHE A 135 -1.97 -2.64 9.23
N ALA A 136 -1.10 -3.49 9.77
CA ALA A 136 -0.90 -3.66 11.21
C ALA A 136 0.54 -3.36 11.65
N LEU A 137 1.49 -3.32 10.72
CA LEU A 137 2.91 -3.22 11.00
C LEU A 137 3.53 -2.01 10.32
N ASN A 138 4.74 -1.70 10.79
CA ASN A 138 5.67 -0.71 10.26
C ASN A 138 5.29 0.75 10.50
N THR A 139 6.30 1.59 10.31
CA THR A 139 6.22 3.05 10.30
C THR A 139 7.05 3.58 9.14
N PRO A 140 6.99 4.89 8.82
CA PRO A 140 7.91 5.52 7.87
C PRO A 140 9.39 5.18 8.12
N SER A 141 9.78 5.01 9.38
CA SER A 141 11.16 4.64 9.76
C SER A 141 11.65 3.35 9.08
N CYS A 142 10.78 2.34 8.95
CA CYS A 142 11.10 1.08 8.27
C CYS A 142 11.37 1.24 6.76
N TYR A 143 10.86 2.31 6.16
CA TYR A 143 10.88 2.53 4.71
C TYR A 143 11.87 3.61 4.25
N ARG A 144 12.54 4.29 5.18
CA ARG A 144 13.55 5.33 4.91
C ARG A 144 14.61 4.91 3.89
N ARG A 145 15.05 3.65 3.89
CA ARG A 145 16.00 3.14 2.87
C ARG A 145 15.38 3.12 1.48
N THR A 146 14.15 2.63 1.35
CA THR A 146 13.42 2.51 0.08
C THR A 146 13.08 3.89 -0.46
N THR A 147 12.61 4.79 0.39
CA THR A 147 12.27 6.16 -0.01
C THR A 147 13.52 7.00 -0.29
N SER A 148 14.64 6.77 0.41
CA SER A 148 15.95 7.34 0.07
C SER A 148 16.42 6.90 -1.32
N PHE A 149 16.24 5.62 -1.67
CA PHE A 149 16.52 5.12 -3.01
C PHE A 149 15.70 5.86 -4.07
N LEU A 150 14.39 6.01 -3.85
CA LEU A 150 13.51 6.75 -4.77
C LEU A 150 13.91 8.22 -4.86
N ALA A 151 14.17 8.89 -3.74
CA ALA A 151 14.62 10.28 -3.71
C ALA A 151 15.91 10.46 -4.52
N LYS A 152 16.88 9.55 -4.34
CA LYS A 152 18.13 9.54 -5.11
C LYS A 152 17.90 9.32 -6.61
N ALA A 153 17.13 8.30 -6.96
CA ALA A 153 16.95 7.86 -8.34
C ALA A 153 16.11 8.86 -9.17
N THR A 154 15.18 9.56 -8.52
CA THR A 154 14.26 10.48 -9.18
C THR A 154 14.60 11.96 -8.97
N GLY A 155 15.49 12.27 -8.03
CA GLY A 155 15.76 13.63 -7.57
C GLY A 155 14.59 14.29 -6.84
N ALA A 156 13.53 13.54 -6.53
CA ALA A 156 12.32 14.02 -5.88
C ALA A 156 12.41 14.02 -4.35
N LYS A 157 11.50 14.76 -3.73
CA LYS A 157 11.16 14.58 -2.31
C LYS A 157 10.06 13.54 -2.16
N VAL A 158 10.08 12.81 -1.05
CA VAL A 158 9.10 11.76 -0.73
C VAL A 158 8.38 12.12 0.56
N LEU A 159 7.05 12.05 0.57
CA LEU A 159 6.23 12.18 1.76
C LEU A 159 5.71 10.80 2.18
N MET A 160 5.81 10.48 3.47
CA MET A 160 5.09 9.36 4.09
C MET A 160 4.22 9.89 5.22
N VAL A 161 2.97 9.42 5.30
CA VAL A 161 2.10 9.62 6.47
C VAL A 161 2.28 8.45 7.42
N HIS A 162 2.18 8.66 8.73
CA HIS A 162 2.00 7.58 9.70
C HIS A 162 0.52 7.17 9.71
N GLN A 163 0.06 6.41 8.69
CA GLN A 163 -1.32 5.95 8.67
C GLN A 163 -1.64 5.09 9.90
N ARG A 164 -2.83 5.28 10.46
CA ARG A 164 -3.31 4.49 11.60
C ARG A 164 -3.35 3.01 11.25
N LEU A 165 -2.99 2.18 12.22
CA LEU A 165 -2.84 0.74 12.04
C LEU A 165 -3.97 -0.04 12.70
N ALA A 166 -4.27 -1.18 12.11
CA ALA A 166 -5.09 -2.23 12.67
C ALA A 166 -4.31 -3.08 13.69
N PRO A 167 -4.98 -3.73 14.65
CA PRO A 167 -6.42 -3.76 14.86
C PRO A 167 -6.98 -2.56 15.66
N GLN A 168 -6.14 -1.64 16.11
CA GLN A 168 -6.55 -0.45 16.88
C GLN A 168 -7.49 0.45 16.10
N ASN A 169 -7.21 0.61 14.81
CA ASN A 169 -7.94 1.49 13.91
C ASN A 169 -8.27 0.68 12.64
N PRO A 170 -9.39 -0.06 12.64
CA PRO A 170 -9.79 -0.82 11.47
C PRO A 170 -10.17 0.06 10.28
N PHE A 171 -10.38 -0.57 9.12
CA PHE A 171 -10.96 0.06 7.95
C PHE A 171 -12.20 0.89 8.34
N PRO A 172 -12.29 2.17 7.92
CA PRO A 172 -11.47 2.81 6.89
C PRO A 172 -10.36 3.73 7.42
N ALA A 173 -9.94 3.63 8.68
CA ALA A 173 -9.05 4.63 9.31
C ALA A 173 -7.75 4.90 8.52
N ALA A 174 -7.01 3.86 8.15
CA ALA A 174 -5.78 4.01 7.36
C ALA A 174 -6.03 4.64 5.97
N LEU A 175 -7.18 4.33 5.36
CA LEU A 175 -7.56 4.87 4.05
C LEU A 175 -7.95 6.35 4.16
N LEU A 176 -8.64 6.73 5.25
CA LEU A 176 -8.94 8.12 5.56
C LEU A 176 -7.65 8.93 5.74
N ASP A 177 -6.67 8.40 6.46
CA ASP A 177 -5.39 9.08 6.70
C ASP A 177 -4.60 9.27 5.39
N VAL A 178 -4.59 8.26 4.52
CA VAL A 178 -3.94 8.35 3.19
C VAL A 178 -4.67 9.34 2.29
N PHE A 179 -6.00 9.38 2.34
CA PHE A 179 -6.78 10.38 1.60
C PHE A 179 -6.49 11.78 2.08
N GLN A 180 -6.51 12.02 3.39
CA GLN A 180 -6.20 13.32 3.97
C GLN A 180 -4.73 13.71 3.78
N ALA A 181 -3.79 12.76 3.78
CA ALA A 181 -2.39 12.99 3.42
C ALA A 181 -2.23 13.51 1.99
N TYR A 182 -2.98 12.96 1.04
CA TYR A 182 -3.01 13.47 -0.33
C TYR A 182 -3.60 14.89 -0.37
N LEU A 183 -4.67 15.17 0.37
CA LEU A 183 -5.25 16.52 0.45
C LEU A 183 -4.31 17.52 1.11
N THR A 184 -3.50 17.10 2.10
CA THR A 184 -2.44 17.92 2.69
C THR A 184 -1.41 18.36 1.64
N LEU A 185 -1.06 17.51 0.68
CA LEU A 185 -0.17 17.91 -0.43
C LEU A 185 -0.81 19.00 -1.32
N LEU A 186 -2.11 18.89 -1.58
CA LEU A 186 -2.83 19.81 -2.48
C LEU A 186 -3.19 21.15 -1.80
N ALA A 187 -3.61 21.10 -0.53
CA ALA A 187 -4.00 22.23 0.28
C ALA A 187 -3.38 22.09 1.68
N PRO A 188 -2.09 22.43 1.82
CA PRO A 188 -1.40 22.31 3.11
C PRO A 188 -2.06 23.20 4.17
N PRO A 189 -2.36 22.67 5.37
CA PRO A 189 -2.83 23.48 6.49
C PRO A 189 -1.75 24.49 6.93
N PRO A 190 -2.14 25.52 7.73
CA PRO A 190 -1.19 26.44 8.34
C PRO A 190 -0.03 25.72 9.04
N HIS A 191 1.17 26.27 8.91
CA HIS A 191 2.43 25.72 9.46
C HIS A 191 2.95 24.43 8.81
N SER A 192 2.35 23.96 7.71
CA SER A 192 2.97 22.94 6.86
C SER A 192 4.32 23.44 6.32
N HIS A 193 5.26 22.52 6.14
CA HIS A 193 6.59 22.87 5.64
C HIS A 193 6.63 23.20 4.14
N HIS A 194 5.58 22.87 3.40
CA HIS A 194 5.54 23.00 1.95
C HIS A 194 4.36 23.85 1.47
N ALA A 195 4.50 24.43 0.28
CA ALA A 195 3.41 25.05 -0.46
C ALA A 195 2.52 23.99 -1.13
N ALA A 196 1.35 24.39 -1.63
CA ALA A 196 0.46 23.53 -2.41
C ALA A 196 1.19 22.90 -3.61
N ILE A 197 1.03 21.58 -3.78
CA ILE A 197 1.67 20.81 -4.84
C ILE A 197 0.62 20.44 -5.88
N SER A 198 0.92 20.69 -7.16
CA SER A 198 0.04 20.28 -8.25
C SER A 198 -0.16 18.76 -8.26
N PRO A 199 -1.38 18.24 -8.45
CA PRO A 199 -1.64 16.81 -8.66
C PRO A 199 -0.77 16.21 -9.77
N SER A 200 -0.49 16.96 -10.84
CA SER A 200 0.38 16.55 -11.95
C SER A 200 1.86 16.42 -11.59
N SER A 201 2.26 16.88 -10.41
CA SER A 201 3.61 16.71 -9.86
C SER A 201 3.67 15.66 -8.75
N ILE A 202 2.57 14.93 -8.49
CA ILE A 202 2.50 13.89 -7.48
C ILE A 202 2.45 12.52 -8.14
N VAL A 203 3.28 11.58 -7.69
CA VAL A 203 3.14 10.17 -8.04
C VAL A 203 2.89 9.36 -6.77
N LEU A 204 1.88 8.49 -6.79
CA LEU A 204 1.67 7.54 -5.70
C LEU A 204 2.66 6.39 -5.86
N ALA A 205 3.38 6.10 -4.80
CA ALA A 205 4.23 4.92 -4.71
C ALA A 205 3.87 4.11 -3.46
N GLY A 206 4.15 2.82 -3.46
CA GLY A 206 3.88 1.98 -2.31
C GLY A 206 4.01 0.51 -2.63
N ASP A 207 3.95 -0.29 -1.58
CA ASP A 207 4.13 -1.73 -1.66
C ASP A 207 3.10 -2.49 -0.83
N SER A 208 2.79 -3.73 -1.23
CA SER A 208 1.97 -4.65 -0.45
C SER A 208 0.61 -4.03 -0.06
N SER A 209 0.24 -4.01 1.22
CA SER A 209 -0.97 -3.35 1.73
C SER A 209 -0.99 -1.84 1.50
N GLY A 210 0.16 -1.20 1.34
CA GLY A 210 0.26 0.22 1.00
C GLY A 210 -0.22 0.50 -0.42
N SER A 211 0.03 -0.42 -1.36
CA SER A 211 -0.56 -0.38 -2.70
C SER A 211 -2.08 -0.50 -2.67
N CYS A 212 -2.63 -1.30 -1.74
CA CYS A 212 -4.07 -1.41 -1.51
C CYS A 212 -4.69 -0.05 -1.16
N LEU A 213 -4.07 0.67 -0.21
CA LEU A 213 -4.49 2.01 0.19
C LEU A 213 -4.32 3.03 -0.96
N ALA A 214 -3.24 2.93 -1.75
CA ALA A 214 -3.00 3.80 -2.90
C ALA A 214 -4.08 3.64 -3.98
N PHE A 215 -4.48 2.40 -4.29
CA PHE A 215 -5.60 2.14 -5.20
C PHE A 215 -6.95 2.56 -4.60
N GLY A 216 -7.16 2.37 -3.30
CA GLY A 216 -8.34 2.88 -2.60
C GLY A 216 -8.45 4.40 -2.70
N LEU A 217 -7.35 5.13 -2.53
CA LEU A 217 -7.27 6.58 -2.74
C LEU A 217 -7.66 6.97 -4.16
N LEU A 218 -7.12 6.29 -5.18
CA LEU A 218 -7.51 6.56 -6.57
C LEU A 218 -9.02 6.37 -6.79
N GLN A 219 -9.60 5.31 -6.23
CA GLN A 219 -11.03 5.05 -6.35
C GLN A 219 -11.90 6.10 -5.65
N ILE A 220 -11.45 6.64 -4.51
CA ILE A 220 -12.11 7.79 -3.87
C ILE A 220 -12.10 8.99 -4.83
N LEU A 221 -10.92 9.38 -5.33
CA LEU A 221 -10.77 10.56 -6.19
C LEU A 221 -11.59 10.44 -7.47
N LEU A 222 -11.56 9.28 -8.13
CA LEU A 222 -12.31 9.01 -9.35
C LEU A 222 -13.82 9.10 -9.14
N ARG A 223 -14.33 8.49 -8.06
CA ARG A 223 -15.77 8.52 -7.76
C ARG A 223 -16.26 9.90 -7.37
N LEU A 224 -15.52 10.63 -6.53
CA LEU A 224 -15.87 12.01 -6.18
C LEU A 224 -15.87 12.91 -7.41
N LYS A 225 -14.87 12.77 -8.29
CA LYS A 225 -14.79 13.52 -9.55
C LYS A 225 -15.99 13.24 -10.45
N ARG A 226 -16.34 11.97 -10.67
CA ARG A 226 -17.50 11.57 -11.51
C ARG A 226 -18.82 12.11 -10.95
N LYS A 227 -18.94 12.17 -9.62
CA LYS A 227 -20.11 12.75 -8.93
C LYS A 227 -20.14 14.27 -8.91
N GLY A 228 -19.13 14.95 -9.46
CA GLY A 228 -19.02 16.42 -9.40
C GLY A 228 -18.90 16.96 -7.98
N LYS A 229 -18.41 16.15 -7.03
CA LYS A 229 -18.24 16.57 -5.63
C LYS A 229 -16.96 17.39 -5.50
N SER A 230 -17.02 18.47 -4.73
CA SER A 230 -15.85 19.21 -4.25
C SER A 230 -15.52 18.77 -2.83
N ILE A 231 -14.25 18.88 -2.42
CA ILE A 231 -13.79 18.52 -1.08
C ILE A 231 -13.37 19.81 -0.37
N ASN A 232 -14.03 20.18 0.72
CA ASN A 232 -13.50 21.17 1.66
C ASN A 232 -12.52 20.49 2.61
N PHE A 233 -11.32 21.06 2.76
CA PHE A 233 -10.25 20.57 3.62
C PHE A 233 -9.47 21.75 4.20
N HIS A 234 -9.45 21.90 5.52
CA HIS A 234 -8.88 23.08 6.20
C HIS A 234 -9.42 24.42 5.66
N GLY A 235 -10.72 24.47 5.34
CA GLY A 235 -11.37 25.65 4.76
C GLY A 235 -11.03 25.93 3.30
N THR A 236 -10.20 25.10 2.66
CA THR A 236 -9.87 25.20 1.23
C THR A 236 -10.72 24.21 0.43
N THR A 237 -11.36 24.69 -0.63
CA THR A 237 -12.10 23.83 -1.56
C THR A 237 -11.17 23.25 -2.63
N ILE A 238 -11.14 21.93 -2.72
CA ILE A 238 -10.30 21.13 -3.61
C ILE A 238 -11.20 20.38 -4.59
N GLN A 239 -10.83 20.36 -5.87
CA GLN A 239 -11.44 19.48 -6.85
C GLN A 239 -10.76 18.09 -6.82
N PRO A 240 -11.49 16.98 -6.71
CA PRO A 240 -10.91 15.65 -6.73
C PRO A 240 -10.16 15.43 -8.06
N THR A 241 -8.84 15.34 -7.95
CA THR A 241 -7.94 15.24 -9.11
C THR A 241 -6.98 14.10 -8.86
N VAL A 242 -6.86 13.19 -9.84
CA VAL A 242 -5.91 12.09 -9.78
C VAL A 242 -4.46 12.61 -9.89
N PRO A 243 -3.50 11.94 -9.25
CA PRO A 243 -2.08 12.27 -9.36
C PRO A 243 -1.55 12.01 -10.78
N ALA A 244 -0.30 12.37 -11.04
CA ALA A 244 0.38 12.15 -12.32
C ALA A 244 0.47 10.66 -12.72
N GLY A 245 0.52 9.77 -11.73
CA GLY A 245 0.54 8.32 -11.91
C GLY A 245 0.54 7.56 -10.59
N ILE A 246 0.42 6.24 -10.68
CA ILE A 246 0.64 5.30 -9.58
C ILE A 246 1.65 4.24 -10.01
N ALA A 247 2.70 4.05 -9.22
CA ALA A 247 3.74 3.07 -9.48
C ALA A 247 3.98 2.24 -8.21
N VAL A 248 3.57 0.98 -8.20
CA VAL A 248 3.54 0.16 -6.97
C VAL A 248 4.25 -1.18 -7.13
N LEU A 249 4.67 -1.76 -6.00
CA LEU A 249 5.38 -3.04 -5.95
C LEU A 249 4.62 -4.09 -5.13
N SER A 250 4.58 -5.34 -5.61
CA SER A 250 3.90 -6.46 -4.95
C SER A 250 2.51 -6.07 -4.42
N PRO A 251 1.62 -5.53 -5.27
CA PRO A 251 0.37 -4.94 -4.80
C PRO A 251 -0.57 -6.01 -4.21
N ILE A 252 -1.08 -5.76 -3.00
CA ILE A 252 -2.23 -6.50 -2.47
C ILE A 252 -3.49 -5.71 -2.84
N THR A 253 -4.40 -6.31 -3.59
CA THR A 253 -5.65 -5.65 -4.03
C THR A 253 -6.92 -6.48 -3.84
N ASP A 254 -6.79 -7.72 -3.34
CA ASP A 254 -7.88 -8.55 -2.83
C ASP A 254 -7.52 -9.07 -1.44
N LEU A 255 -8.21 -8.57 -0.41
CA LEU A 255 -8.02 -8.98 0.98
C LEU A 255 -8.78 -10.26 1.34
N ALA A 256 -9.73 -10.69 0.51
CA ALA A 256 -10.46 -11.95 0.72
C ALA A 256 -9.65 -13.16 0.23
N THR A 257 -8.58 -12.97 -0.56
CA THR A 257 -7.68 -14.03 -1.08
C THR A 257 -8.42 -15.04 -1.99
N SER A 258 -9.19 -14.50 -2.92
CA SER A 258 -10.22 -15.21 -3.69
C SER A 258 -9.74 -15.71 -5.04
N PHE A 259 -8.65 -15.12 -5.57
CA PHE A 259 -8.17 -15.41 -6.92
C PHE A 259 -7.32 -16.70 -7.02
N PRO A 260 -7.29 -17.37 -8.19
CA PRO A 260 -6.55 -18.62 -8.40
C PRO A 260 -5.05 -18.58 -8.11
N SER A 261 -4.36 -17.46 -8.39
CA SER A 261 -2.94 -17.28 -8.07
C SER A 261 -2.66 -17.53 -6.59
N PHE A 262 -3.64 -17.27 -5.74
CA PHE A 262 -3.47 -17.43 -4.32
C PHE A 262 -3.09 -18.86 -3.95
N ILE A 263 -3.69 -19.86 -4.61
CA ILE A 263 -3.36 -21.26 -4.42
C ILE A 263 -2.22 -21.70 -5.34
N SER A 264 -2.30 -21.35 -6.64
CA SER A 264 -1.37 -21.89 -7.65
C SER A 264 0.07 -21.37 -7.51
N ASN A 265 0.26 -20.16 -6.98
CA ASN A 265 1.58 -19.58 -6.71
C ASN A 265 2.06 -19.82 -5.27
N ALA A 266 1.39 -20.69 -4.49
CA ALA A 266 1.84 -21.01 -3.14
C ALA A 266 3.30 -21.51 -3.12
N ARG A 267 3.77 -22.24 -4.13
CA ARG A 267 5.16 -22.75 -4.17
C ARG A 267 6.25 -21.67 -4.34
N THR A 268 5.90 -20.48 -4.82
CA THR A 268 6.84 -19.38 -5.13
C THR A 268 6.79 -18.24 -4.13
N ASP A 269 5.89 -18.30 -3.15
CA ASP A 269 5.60 -17.17 -2.28
C ASP A 269 5.79 -17.47 -0.78
N ILE A 270 5.53 -16.48 0.07
CA ILE A 270 5.74 -16.50 1.52
C ILE A 270 4.44 -16.50 2.34
N PHE A 271 3.28 -16.25 1.72
CA PHE A 271 2.01 -16.25 2.45
C PHE A 271 1.58 -17.65 2.91
N GLN A 272 0.74 -17.70 3.93
CA GLN A 272 0.18 -18.94 4.49
C GLN A 272 -0.93 -19.53 3.61
N GLN A 273 -1.06 -20.84 3.63
CA GLN A 273 -2.18 -21.60 3.07
C GLN A 273 -2.77 -22.58 4.10
N PRO A 274 -4.11 -22.74 4.15
CA PRO A 274 -5.11 -21.82 3.61
C PRO A 274 -5.17 -20.53 4.44
N HIS A 275 -5.40 -19.38 3.80
CA HIS A 275 -5.30 -18.07 4.45
C HIS A 275 -6.49 -17.73 5.34
N GLU A 276 -7.59 -18.50 5.29
CA GLU A 276 -8.64 -18.39 6.32
C GLU A 276 -8.20 -18.98 7.67
N ILE A 277 -7.15 -19.81 7.70
CA ILE A 277 -6.52 -20.32 8.94
C ILE A 277 -5.47 -19.30 9.39
N LEU A 278 -5.96 -18.14 9.80
CA LEU A 278 -5.11 -17.06 10.30
C LEU A 278 -4.52 -17.47 11.66
N PRO A 279 -3.20 -17.31 11.90
CA PRO A 279 -2.56 -17.72 13.14
C PRO A 279 -3.25 -17.11 14.37
N TYR A 280 -3.59 -15.82 14.27
CA TYR A 280 -4.26 -15.05 15.31
C TYR A 280 -5.72 -15.45 15.57
N LEU A 281 -6.29 -16.39 14.81
CA LEU A 281 -7.61 -16.98 15.06
C LEU A 281 -7.53 -18.42 15.58
N GLN A 282 -6.34 -19.00 15.71
CA GLN A 282 -6.18 -20.39 16.13
C GLN A 282 -6.23 -20.54 17.66
N PRO A 283 -6.77 -21.67 18.19
CA PRO A 283 -6.67 -21.99 19.60
C PRO A 283 -5.22 -21.95 20.09
N GLY A 284 -4.99 -21.38 21.26
CA GLY A 284 -3.66 -21.27 21.85
C GLY A 284 -2.79 -20.12 21.30
N TYR A 285 -3.30 -19.31 20.36
CA TYR A 285 -2.61 -18.09 19.96
C TYR A 285 -2.47 -17.12 21.16
N PRO A 286 -1.30 -16.51 21.37
CA PRO A 286 -1.07 -15.59 22.49
C PRO A 286 -1.95 -14.33 22.39
N THR A 287 -2.75 -14.08 23.43
CA THR A 287 -3.54 -12.86 23.56
C THR A 287 -2.68 -11.70 24.04
N CYS A 288 -3.13 -10.47 23.75
CA CYS A 288 -2.46 -9.23 24.16
C CYS A 288 -3.49 -8.10 24.25
N PRO A 289 -3.13 -6.89 24.74
CA PRO A 289 -4.08 -5.77 24.79
C PRO A 289 -4.71 -5.39 23.43
N GLN A 290 -4.08 -5.76 22.32
CA GLN A 290 -4.56 -5.46 20.96
C GLN A 290 -5.38 -6.59 20.34
N TRP A 291 -5.30 -7.82 20.86
CA TRP A 291 -5.95 -8.97 20.24
C TRP A 291 -6.31 -10.11 21.23
N PRO A 292 -7.51 -10.70 21.16
CA PRO A 292 -8.64 -10.30 20.30
C PRO A 292 -9.19 -8.92 20.68
N THR A 293 -9.78 -8.22 19.72
CA THR A 293 -10.46 -6.95 19.97
C THR A 293 -11.71 -7.13 20.84
N LYS A 294 -12.21 -6.04 21.40
CA LYS A 294 -13.50 -6.01 22.12
C LYS A 294 -14.39 -4.92 21.48
N PRO A 295 -15.46 -5.29 20.74
CA PRO A 295 -15.91 -6.64 20.42
C PRO A 295 -14.91 -7.42 19.52
N PRO A 296 -14.96 -8.77 19.54
CA PRO A 296 -14.03 -9.60 18.77
C PRO A 296 -14.30 -9.50 17.26
N ARG A 297 -13.22 -9.46 16.47
CA ARG A 297 -13.24 -9.46 15.01
C ARG A 297 -12.54 -10.69 14.45
N ALA A 298 -12.89 -11.11 13.23
CA ALA A 298 -12.26 -12.25 12.56
C ALA A 298 -11.18 -11.86 11.54
N ASN A 299 -10.84 -10.57 11.47
CA ASN A 299 -9.71 -10.08 10.69
C ASN A 299 -9.14 -8.82 11.40
N LEU A 300 -7.82 -8.62 11.34
CA LEU A 300 -7.19 -7.46 11.98
C LEU A 300 -7.69 -6.14 11.35
N TYR A 301 -7.76 -6.09 10.01
CA TYR A 301 -7.98 -4.85 9.28
C TYR A 301 -9.43 -4.40 9.28
N CYS A 302 -10.40 -5.29 9.05
CA CYS A 302 -11.80 -4.90 8.92
C CYS A 302 -12.76 -6.01 9.35
N GLU A 303 -14.06 -5.71 9.42
CA GLU A 303 -15.08 -6.75 9.53
C GLU A 303 -15.02 -7.69 8.31
N PRO A 304 -15.18 -9.02 8.47
CA PRO A 304 -15.09 -9.98 7.38
C PRO A 304 -15.81 -9.58 6.09
N GLY A 305 -17.08 -9.17 6.19
CA GLY A 305 -17.85 -8.76 5.01
C GLY A 305 -17.22 -7.57 4.25
N MET A 306 -16.50 -6.70 4.95
CA MET A 306 -15.79 -5.55 4.35
C MET A 306 -14.53 -5.97 3.58
N LEU A 307 -14.03 -7.20 3.72
CA LEU A 307 -12.95 -7.71 2.86
C LEU A 307 -13.36 -7.75 1.38
N ALA A 308 -14.66 -7.84 1.09
CA ALA A 308 -15.20 -7.79 -0.27
C ALA A 308 -15.53 -6.37 -0.74
N HIS A 309 -15.42 -5.36 0.14
CA HIS A 309 -15.76 -3.99 -0.20
C HIS A 309 -14.73 -3.41 -1.19
N PRO A 310 -15.15 -2.77 -2.30
CA PRO A 310 -14.23 -2.33 -3.36
C PRO A 310 -13.24 -1.22 -2.94
N LEU A 311 -13.49 -0.51 -1.83
CA LEU A 311 -12.51 0.42 -1.23
C LEU A 311 -11.55 -0.25 -0.23
N ALA A 312 -11.89 -1.43 0.28
CA ALA A 312 -10.98 -2.23 1.10
C ALA A 312 -10.13 -3.17 0.22
N SER A 313 -10.74 -3.72 -0.83
CA SER A 313 -10.13 -4.61 -1.83
C SER A 313 -10.36 -4.05 -3.24
N PRO A 314 -9.45 -3.19 -3.73
CA PRO A 314 -9.60 -2.50 -5.01
C PRO A 314 -9.80 -3.39 -6.24
N ALA A 315 -9.46 -4.68 -6.20
CA ALA A 315 -9.74 -5.62 -7.29
C ALA A 315 -11.25 -5.77 -7.58
N GLY A 316 -12.11 -5.50 -6.59
CA GLY A 316 -13.57 -5.48 -6.77
C GLY A 316 -14.11 -4.21 -7.44
N SER A 317 -13.26 -3.24 -7.78
CA SER A 317 -13.69 -1.99 -8.41
C SER A 317 -14.03 -2.14 -9.89
N ASP A 318 -15.14 -1.53 -10.30
CA ASP A 318 -15.74 -1.66 -11.63
C ASP A 318 -15.38 -0.55 -12.62
N ASP A 319 -14.98 0.63 -12.14
CA ASP A 319 -14.78 1.81 -13.01
C ASP A 319 -13.54 2.64 -12.65
N TRP A 320 -12.52 2.50 -13.51
CA TRP A 320 -11.23 3.19 -13.56
C TRP A 320 -11.17 4.28 -14.65
N THR A 321 -12.30 4.63 -15.27
CA THR A 321 -12.35 5.66 -16.32
C THR A 321 -11.80 6.98 -15.79
N GLY A 322 -10.83 7.55 -16.52
CA GLY A 322 -10.18 8.81 -16.13
C GLY A 322 -9.06 8.66 -15.09
N CYS A 323 -8.64 7.43 -14.77
CA CYS A 323 -7.48 7.17 -13.93
C CYS A 323 -6.17 7.69 -14.56
N CYS A 324 -5.17 7.92 -13.71
CA CYS A 324 -3.81 8.18 -14.14
C CYS A 324 -3.12 6.87 -14.63
N PRO A 325 -1.99 6.96 -15.33
CA PRO A 325 -1.21 5.78 -15.70
C PRO A 325 -0.82 4.92 -14.49
N ILE A 326 -0.84 3.60 -14.69
CA ILE A 326 -0.58 2.60 -13.65
C ILE A 326 0.67 1.80 -14.03
N TRP A 327 1.62 1.69 -13.11
CA TRP A 327 2.74 0.76 -13.20
C TRP A 327 2.75 -0.19 -11.99
N MET A 328 2.93 -1.48 -12.24
CA MET A 328 2.98 -2.52 -11.21
C MET A 328 4.17 -3.45 -11.45
N GLY A 329 5.04 -3.59 -10.46
CA GLY A 329 6.08 -4.62 -10.42
C GLY A 329 5.75 -5.67 -9.36
N SER A 330 5.85 -6.95 -9.67
CA SER A 330 5.50 -8.00 -8.71
C SER A 330 6.30 -9.28 -8.93
N GLY A 331 6.45 -10.11 -7.91
CA GLY A 331 6.94 -11.47 -8.09
C GLY A 331 5.86 -12.38 -8.70
N GLN A 332 6.20 -13.66 -8.91
CA GLN A 332 5.21 -14.72 -9.15
C GLN A 332 4.54 -15.08 -7.81
N GLU A 333 3.88 -14.10 -7.21
CA GLU A 333 3.30 -14.14 -5.86
C GLU A 333 1.85 -14.61 -5.88
N GLN A 334 1.32 -14.99 -4.73
CA GLN A 334 -0.07 -15.40 -4.53
C GLN A 334 -1.06 -14.25 -4.79
N SER A 335 -0.64 -13.00 -4.62
CA SER A 335 -1.45 -11.79 -4.83
C SER A 335 -1.43 -11.23 -6.27
N ILE A 336 -0.82 -11.92 -7.24
CA ILE A 336 -0.63 -11.33 -8.58
C ILE A 336 -1.93 -11.21 -9.40
N ASP A 337 -2.82 -12.21 -9.38
CA ASP A 337 -4.05 -12.18 -10.18
C ASP A 337 -4.94 -10.95 -9.91
N PRO A 338 -5.24 -10.54 -8.65
CA PRO A 338 -6.08 -9.36 -8.43
C PRO A 338 -5.42 -8.07 -8.95
N ALA A 339 -4.09 -8.00 -9.05
CA ALA A 339 -3.39 -6.88 -9.67
C ALA A 339 -3.49 -6.91 -11.21
N LEU A 340 -3.30 -8.10 -11.81
CA LEU A 340 -3.53 -8.32 -13.24
C LEU A 340 -5.00 -8.04 -13.63
N PHE A 341 -5.94 -8.36 -12.72
CA PHE A 341 -7.35 -8.08 -12.89
C PHE A 341 -7.64 -6.58 -12.95
N ILE A 342 -7.03 -5.77 -12.06
CA ILE A 342 -7.10 -4.31 -12.15
C ILE A 342 -6.51 -3.82 -13.48
N ALA A 343 -5.34 -4.35 -13.88
CA ALA A 343 -4.69 -3.95 -15.13
C ALA A 343 -5.60 -4.16 -16.35
N GLN A 344 -6.22 -5.33 -16.49
CA GLN A 344 -7.10 -5.61 -17.63
C GLN A 344 -8.37 -4.74 -17.63
N VAL A 345 -8.99 -4.51 -16.46
CA VAL A 345 -10.23 -3.71 -16.37
C VAL A 345 -9.91 -2.24 -16.67
N ALA A 346 -8.84 -1.71 -16.07
CA ALA A 346 -8.42 -0.34 -16.31
C ALA A 346 -7.99 -0.14 -17.78
N HIS A 347 -7.26 -1.09 -18.36
CA HIS A 347 -6.89 -1.04 -19.78
C HIS A 347 -8.11 -1.01 -20.71
N ALA A 348 -9.10 -1.87 -20.47
CA ALA A 348 -10.35 -1.89 -21.23
C ALA A 348 -11.13 -0.56 -21.12
N GLN A 349 -10.85 0.25 -20.09
CA GLN A 349 -11.43 1.57 -19.84
C GLN A 349 -10.51 2.72 -20.29
N GLY A 350 -9.49 2.42 -21.11
CA GLY A 350 -8.60 3.41 -21.72
C GLY A 350 -7.45 3.87 -20.83
N VAL A 351 -7.19 3.19 -19.71
CA VAL A 351 -6.05 3.51 -18.82
C VAL A 351 -4.76 2.89 -19.37
N SER A 352 -3.69 3.68 -19.33
CA SER A 352 -2.33 3.21 -19.62
C SER A 352 -1.82 2.36 -18.45
N VAL A 353 -1.54 1.08 -18.71
CA VAL A 353 -1.12 0.12 -17.67
C VAL A 353 0.17 -0.59 -18.05
N THR A 354 1.13 -0.68 -17.13
CA THR A 354 2.35 -1.47 -17.31
C THR A 354 2.48 -2.44 -16.15
N VAL A 355 2.66 -3.73 -16.43
CA VAL A 355 2.88 -4.77 -15.41
C VAL A 355 4.12 -5.58 -15.72
N GLN A 356 4.97 -5.79 -14.71
CA GLN A 356 6.14 -6.67 -14.77
C GLN A 356 6.05 -7.72 -13.66
N GLU A 357 5.87 -8.98 -14.05
CA GLU A 357 5.83 -10.13 -13.14
C GLU A 357 7.16 -10.89 -13.20
N TYR A 358 7.84 -11.10 -12.08
CA TYR A 358 9.17 -11.71 -12.02
C TYR A 358 9.07 -13.19 -11.62
N GLU A 359 9.46 -14.10 -12.52
CA GLU A 359 9.35 -15.55 -12.35
C GLU A 359 10.03 -16.03 -11.06
N GLY A 360 9.29 -16.82 -10.27
CA GLY A 360 9.81 -17.43 -9.05
C GLY A 360 10.05 -16.50 -7.87
N MET A 361 9.90 -15.18 -8.04
CA MET A 361 10.12 -14.23 -6.96
C MET A 361 8.93 -14.20 -6.00
N PRO A 362 9.15 -14.24 -4.68
CA PRO A 362 8.09 -14.14 -3.68
C PRO A 362 7.61 -12.69 -3.49
N HIS A 363 6.55 -12.54 -2.70
CA HIS A 363 6.05 -11.25 -2.27
C HIS A 363 7.14 -10.40 -1.62
N THR A 364 7.25 -9.14 -2.04
CA THR A 364 8.24 -8.18 -1.55
C THR A 364 9.70 -8.65 -1.68
N PHE A 365 10.02 -9.45 -2.70
CA PHE A 365 11.37 -9.99 -2.92
C PHE A 365 12.49 -8.93 -2.94
N PHE A 366 12.17 -7.68 -3.27
CA PHE A 366 13.11 -6.55 -3.25
C PHE A 366 13.58 -6.16 -1.83
N PHE A 367 12.87 -6.55 -0.78
CA PHE A 367 13.32 -6.38 0.61
C PHE A 367 14.22 -7.52 1.09
N THR A 368 13.95 -8.74 0.65
CA THR A 368 14.65 -9.96 1.10
C THR A 368 15.85 -10.30 0.23
N PHE A 369 15.72 -10.21 -1.09
CA PHE A 369 16.74 -10.56 -2.08
C PHE A 369 17.40 -9.31 -2.71
N ARG A 370 17.87 -8.39 -1.86
CA ARG A 370 18.35 -7.05 -2.25
C ARG A 370 19.40 -7.03 -3.36
N ASP A 371 20.27 -8.03 -3.41
CA ASP A 371 21.36 -8.11 -4.38
C ASP A 371 20.98 -8.85 -5.68
N ALA A 372 19.77 -9.40 -5.75
CA ALA A 372 19.29 -10.14 -6.92
C ALA A 372 19.23 -9.24 -8.16
N PRO A 373 19.62 -9.74 -9.35
CA PRO A 373 19.43 -9.05 -10.61
C PRO A 373 17.98 -8.57 -10.84
N GLN A 374 16.99 -9.40 -10.48
CA GLN A 374 15.56 -9.07 -10.54
C GLN A 374 15.23 -7.84 -9.68
N THR A 375 15.81 -7.74 -8.47
CA THR A 375 15.58 -6.61 -7.58
C THR A 375 16.17 -5.33 -8.15
N LYS A 376 17.37 -5.41 -8.75
CA LYS A 376 17.97 -4.25 -9.43
C LYS A 376 17.11 -3.79 -10.60
N MET A 377 16.61 -4.72 -11.41
CA MET A 377 15.74 -4.42 -12.56
C MET A 377 14.42 -3.78 -12.10
N VAL A 378 13.68 -4.40 -11.18
CA VAL A 378 12.36 -3.89 -10.76
C VAL A 378 12.47 -2.51 -10.11
N LEU A 379 13.51 -2.26 -9.30
CA LEU A 379 13.71 -0.96 -8.66
C LEU A 379 14.10 0.12 -9.67
N SER A 380 14.88 -0.22 -10.69
CA SER A 380 15.23 0.69 -11.79
C SER A 380 13.99 1.05 -12.62
N GLU A 381 13.22 0.06 -13.04
CA GLU A 381 11.99 0.24 -13.82
C GLU A 381 10.93 1.02 -13.02
N TRP A 382 10.83 0.78 -11.71
CA TRP A 382 9.94 1.51 -10.83
C TRP A 382 10.28 3.01 -10.76
N ALA A 383 11.55 3.34 -10.53
CA ALA A 383 12.00 4.73 -10.51
C ALA A 383 11.80 5.42 -11.87
N LEU A 384 12.05 4.70 -12.97
CA LEU A 384 11.83 5.19 -14.32
C LEU A 384 10.35 5.47 -14.61
N ALA A 385 9.45 4.58 -14.18
CA ALA A 385 8.00 4.77 -14.31
C ALA A 385 7.54 6.02 -13.57
N ILE A 386 8.00 6.21 -12.33
CA ILE A 386 7.71 7.40 -11.51
C ILE A 386 8.15 8.69 -12.23
N LEU A 387 9.37 8.72 -12.77
CA LEU A 387 9.89 9.88 -13.52
C LEU A 387 9.08 10.15 -14.80
N ARG A 388 8.70 9.10 -15.53
CA ARG A 388 7.90 9.23 -16.75
C ARG A 388 6.51 9.79 -16.46
N PHE A 389 5.85 9.31 -15.40
CA PHE A 389 4.53 9.79 -15.01
C PHE A 389 4.54 11.26 -14.62
N SER A 390 5.56 11.71 -13.87
CA SER A 390 5.70 13.14 -13.50
C SER A 390 5.96 14.06 -14.70
N GLN A 391 6.43 13.50 -15.82
CA GLN A 391 6.62 14.19 -17.10
C GLN A 391 5.39 14.11 -18.01
N GLY A 392 4.27 13.55 -17.53
CA GLY A 392 3.03 13.39 -18.28
C GLY A 392 3.04 12.25 -19.30
N VAL A 393 4.04 11.37 -19.27
CA VAL A 393 4.13 10.23 -20.18
C VAL A 393 3.04 9.22 -19.84
N LYS A 394 2.29 8.79 -20.87
CA LYS A 394 1.31 7.71 -20.80
C LYS A 394 1.79 6.57 -21.71
N PRO A 395 2.49 5.55 -21.18
CA PRO A 395 2.99 4.45 -22.00
C PRO A 395 1.87 3.68 -22.70
N VAL A 396 2.19 3.02 -23.81
CA VAL A 396 1.29 1.98 -24.35
C VAL A 396 1.19 0.85 -23.33
N SER A 397 -0.02 0.33 -23.15
CA SER A 397 -0.24 -0.72 -22.16
C SER A 397 0.58 -1.97 -22.48
N SER A 398 1.19 -2.56 -21.46
CA SER A 398 2.02 -3.76 -21.61
C SER A 398 2.03 -4.61 -20.35
N VAL A 399 2.02 -5.92 -20.53
CA VAL A 399 2.25 -6.88 -19.45
C VAL A 399 3.39 -7.81 -19.87
N SER A 400 4.36 -8.00 -18.98
CA SER A 400 5.51 -8.87 -19.25
C SER A 400 5.75 -9.82 -18.08
N PHE A 401 5.99 -11.08 -18.40
CA PHE A 401 6.54 -12.07 -17.48
C PHE A 401 8.04 -12.16 -17.67
N ILE A 402 8.81 -11.74 -16.69
CA ILE A 402 10.26 -11.68 -16.72
C ILE A 402 10.81 -13.02 -16.24
N ARG A 403 11.43 -13.78 -17.14
CA ARG A 403 12.04 -15.08 -16.81
C ARG A 403 13.18 -14.92 -15.82
N ALA A 404 13.31 -15.86 -14.89
CA ALA A 404 14.37 -15.86 -13.90
C ALA A 404 15.74 -15.95 -14.60
N LYS A 405 15.83 -16.80 -15.62
CA LYS A 405 17.03 -16.95 -16.45
C LYS A 405 17.16 -15.80 -17.44
N GLY A 406 18.24 -15.04 -17.32
CA GLY A 406 18.59 -13.95 -18.24
C GLY A 406 17.67 -12.73 -18.22
N LEU A 407 16.68 -12.67 -17.31
CA LEU A 407 15.71 -11.55 -17.19
C LEU A 407 14.98 -11.23 -18.51
N VAL A 408 14.72 -12.25 -19.32
CA VAL A 408 14.08 -12.07 -20.63
C VAL A 408 12.59 -11.79 -20.43
N PRO A 409 12.05 -10.67 -20.97
CA PRO A 409 10.63 -10.39 -20.91
C PRO A 409 9.85 -11.23 -21.92
N GLU A 410 8.81 -11.90 -21.45
CA GLU A 410 7.78 -12.52 -22.29
C GLU A 410 6.51 -11.68 -22.23
N HIS A 411 6.14 -11.08 -23.35
CA HIS A 411 4.95 -10.23 -23.43
C HIS A 411 3.66 -11.07 -23.40
N ARG A 412 2.68 -10.58 -22.63
CA ARG A 412 1.32 -11.11 -22.59
C ARG A 412 0.36 -10.08 -23.15
N ALA A 413 -0.71 -10.54 -23.78
CA ALA A 413 -1.85 -9.69 -24.10
C ALA A 413 -2.38 -9.06 -22.80
N VAL A 414 -2.71 -7.76 -22.84
CA VAL A 414 -3.27 -7.05 -21.68
C VAL A 414 -4.74 -7.44 -21.52
N GLU A 415 -5.38 -7.86 -22.61
CA GLU A 415 -6.71 -8.43 -22.66
C GLU A 415 -6.69 -9.86 -22.08
N ASN A 416 -7.69 -10.18 -21.25
CA ASN A 416 -7.91 -11.51 -20.69
C ASN A 416 -6.74 -12.08 -19.86
N LEU A 417 -6.03 -11.21 -19.12
CA LEU A 417 -4.99 -11.63 -18.17
C LEU A 417 -5.53 -12.59 -17.10
N VAL A 418 -6.75 -12.32 -16.63
CA VAL A 418 -7.47 -13.16 -15.67
C VAL A 418 -8.87 -13.42 -16.24
N PRO A 419 -9.26 -14.68 -16.48
CA PRO A 419 -10.51 -15.04 -17.17
C PRO A 419 -11.73 -14.93 -16.24
N LEU A 420 -11.91 -13.75 -15.64
CA LEU A 420 -13.00 -13.40 -14.75
C LEU A 420 -13.61 -12.06 -15.20
N THR A 421 -14.87 -11.86 -14.89
CA THR A 421 -15.57 -10.57 -15.04
C THR A 421 -15.64 -9.85 -13.69
N VAL A 422 -15.90 -8.54 -13.70
CA VAL A 422 -16.05 -7.77 -12.45
C VAL A 422 -17.15 -8.33 -11.53
N PRO A 423 -18.36 -8.68 -12.02
CA PRO A 423 -19.38 -9.31 -11.16
C PRO A 423 -18.93 -10.65 -10.56
N GLN A 424 -18.22 -11.49 -11.32
CA GLN A 424 -17.68 -12.75 -10.81
C GLN A 424 -16.65 -12.52 -9.72
N VAL A 425 -15.73 -11.55 -9.89
CA VAL A 425 -14.75 -11.18 -8.86
C VAL A 425 -15.44 -10.66 -7.60
N GLN A 426 -16.42 -9.76 -7.72
CA GLN A 426 -17.18 -9.24 -6.59
C GLN A 426 -17.90 -10.36 -5.82
N ASP A 427 -18.53 -11.30 -6.53
CA ASP A 427 -19.20 -12.46 -5.93
C ASP A 427 -18.20 -13.42 -5.26
N MET A 428 -17.10 -13.77 -5.93
CA MET A 428 -16.05 -14.62 -5.38
C MET A 428 -15.48 -14.03 -4.08
N MET A 429 -15.17 -12.73 -4.08
CA MET A 429 -14.67 -12.03 -2.90
C MET A 429 -15.69 -12.02 -1.77
N TRP A 430 -16.98 -11.80 -2.08
CA TRP A 430 -18.05 -11.87 -1.10
C TRP A 430 -18.18 -13.28 -0.48
N VAL A 431 -18.28 -14.31 -1.31
CA VAL A 431 -18.41 -15.70 -0.85
C VAL A 431 -17.21 -16.11 0.01
N LYS A 432 -16.00 -15.71 -0.40
CA LYS A 432 -14.77 -16.00 0.34
C LYS A 432 -14.71 -15.25 1.67
N SER A 433 -15.18 -14.01 1.72
CA SER A 433 -15.18 -13.19 2.93
C SER A 433 -16.04 -13.80 4.06
N GLN A 434 -17.15 -14.45 3.71
CA GLN A 434 -18.03 -15.15 4.66
C GLN A 434 -17.38 -16.35 5.39
N ARG A 435 -16.23 -16.82 4.90
CA ARG A 435 -15.49 -17.92 5.54
C ARG A 435 -14.69 -17.47 6.76
N HIS A 436 -14.44 -16.17 6.91
CA HIS A 436 -13.79 -15.61 8.09
C HIS A 436 -14.80 -15.50 9.23
N LYS A 437 -14.73 -16.44 10.18
CA LYS A 437 -15.65 -16.51 11.32
C LYS A 437 -14.92 -16.18 12.61
N ILE A 438 -15.58 -15.45 13.52
CA ILE A 438 -15.08 -15.25 14.88
C ILE A 438 -15.09 -16.61 15.59
N PRO A 439 -13.94 -17.16 16.00
CA PRO A 439 -13.87 -18.44 16.70
C PRO A 439 -14.69 -18.46 17.99
N ALA A 440 -15.26 -19.61 18.34
CA ALA A 440 -16.09 -19.77 19.54
C ALA A 440 -15.34 -19.40 20.83
N HIS A 441 -14.05 -19.75 20.91
CA HIS A 441 -13.20 -19.45 22.07
C HIS A 441 -12.93 -17.94 22.30
N PHE A 442 -13.18 -17.07 21.30
CA PHE A 442 -13.18 -15.62 21.51
C PHE A 442 -14.53 -15.07 21.98
N ARG A 443 -15.58 -15.90 21.98
CA ARG A 443 -16.92 -15.56 22.47
C ARG A 443 -17.14 -16.02 23.92
N GLU A 444 -16.41 -17.05 24.35
CA GLU A 444 -16.39 -17.54 25.73
C GLU A 444 -15.62 -16.55 26.63
N GLY A 445 -16.21 -16.15 27.76
CA GLY A 445 -15.65 -15.13 28.67
C GLY A 445 -16.41 -13.80 28.69
N ARG A 446 -17.54 -13.67 27.98
CA ARG A 446 -18.53 -12.62 28.26
C ARG A 446 -19.20 -12.94 29.60
N SER A 447 -18.84 -12.24 30.68
CA SER A 447 -19.80 -12.10 31.77
C SER A 447 -21.00 -11.37 31.20
N ASN A 448 -22.20 -11.93 31.36
CA ASN A 448 -23.45 -11.20 31.17
C ASN A 448 -23.44 -10.02 32.15
N LEU A 449 -23.09 -8.83 31.67
CA LEU A 449 -23.31 -7.55 32.34
C LEU A 449 -23.90 -6.59 31.33
#